data_AF-A0A832AKS6-F1
#
_entry.id   AF-A0A832AKS6-F1
#
_cell.length_a   1.000
_cell.length_b   1.000
_cell.length_c   1.000
_cell.angle_alpha   90.00
_cell.angle_beta   90.00
_cell.angle_gamma   90.00
#
_symmetry.space_group_name_H-M   'P 1'
#
loop_
_entity.id
_entity.type
_entity.pdbx_description
1 polymer ?
#
loop_
_entity_poly.entity_id
_entity_poly.type
_entity_poly.pdbx_seq_one_letter_code
_entity_poly.pdbx_strand_id
1 'polypeptide(L)'
;MAVGEYTHPTPLEGVLTFTVAGNPIDIGPGETCFVPRGVVHGFNNLAQTEAKGLAVITPALLGPEFFRDAAAIVNAGGPPDVEKLKAVMAKHGLVPATPPGIPR
;
A
#
# COMPACT_ATOMS: atom_id res chain seq x y z
N MET A 1 6.16 2.37 1.54
CA MET A 1 6.11 2.37 0.07
C MET A 1 6.77 1.10 -0.44
N ALA A 2 6.35 0.60 -1.58
CA ALA A 2 6.97 -0.56 -2.24
C ALA A 2 7.10 -0.30 -3.74
N VAL A 3 8.04 -1.00 -4.36
CA VAL A 3 8.09 -1.14 -5.82
C VAL A 3 7.58 -2.53 -6.16
N GLY A 4 6.59 -2.60 -7.06
CA GLY A 4 5.90 -3.84 -7.40
C GLY A 4 5.24 -3.78 -8.78
N GLU A 5 4.13 -4.48 -8.94
CA GLU A 5 3.43 -4.70 -10.21
C GLU A 5 2.37 -3.64 -10.53
N TYR A 6 1.56 -3.89 -11.56
CA TYR A 6 0.38 -3.08 -11.81
C TYR A 6 -0.62 -3.22 -10.69
N THR A 7 -1.03 -2.09 -10.10
CA THR A 7 -2.04 -2.06 -9.05
C THR A 7 -3.17 -1.10 -9.41
N HIS A 8 -4.40 -1.55 -9.23
CA HIS A 8 -5.61 -0.73 -9.36
C HIS A 8 -6.34 -0.61 -8.01
N PRO A 9 -5.97 0.36 -7.15
CA PRO A 9 -6.74 0.66 -5.94
C PRO A 9 -8.07 1.34 -6.27
N THR A 10 -9.16 0.84 -5.69
CA THR A 10 -10.50 1.43 -5.72
C THR A 10 -11.03 1.50 -4.29
N PRO A 11 -11.14 2.68 -3.68
CA PRO A 11 -11.85 2.86 -2.43
C PRO A 11 -13.31 2.43 -2.59
N LEU A 12 -13.78 1.66 -1.63
CA LEU A 12 -15.17 1.24 -1.49
C LEU A 12 -15.91 2.17 -0.52
N GLU A 13 -15.21 2.70 0.47
CA GLU A 13 -15.68 3.66 1.47
C GLU A 13 -14.53 4.60 1.85
N GLY A 14 -14.84 5.87 2.15
CA GLY A 14 -13.83 6.87 2.52
C GLY A 14 -12.92 7.32 1.37
N VAL A 15 -11.91 8.13 1.70
CA VAL A 15 -10.90 8.63 0.76
C VAL A 15 -9.53 8.07 1.18
N LEU A 16 -8.78 7.54 0.21
CA LEU A 16 -7.39 7.12 0.41
C LEU A 16 -6.48 8.03 -0.40
N THR A 17 -5.43 8.55 0.23
CA THR A 17 -4.38 9.30 -0.47
C THR A 17 -3.29 8.32 -0.89
N PHE A 18 -3.15 8.09 -2.18
CA PHE A 18 -2.04 7.34 -2.75
C PHE A 18 -0.90 8.27 -3.13
N THR A 19 0.32 7.91 -2.77
CA THR A 19 1.51 8.57 -3.29
C THR A 19 2.13 7.70 -4.36
N VAL A 20 2.20 8.18 -5.60
CA VAL A 20 2.75 7.45 -6.76
C VAL A 20 3.86 8.27 -7.38
N ALA A 21 5.07 7.72 -7.43
CA ALA A 21 6.27 8.46 -7.87
C ALA A 21 6.47 9.81 -7.15
N GLY A 22 6.06 9.89 -5.88
CA GLY A 22 6.14 11.12 -5.07
C GLY A 22 4.95 12.06 -5.19
N ASN A 23 4.01 11.82 -6.12
CA ASN A 23 2.82 12.66 -6.29
C ASN A 23 1.66 12.11 -5.44
N PRO A 24 1.06 12.92 -4.54
CA PRO A 24 -0.14 12.53 -3.83
C PRO A 24 -1.36 12.60 -4.75
N ILE A 25 -2.25 11.61 -4.63
CA ILE A 25 -3.47 11.43 -5.40
C ILE A 25 -4.55 10.96 -4.43
N ASP A 26 -5.54 11.80 -4.18
CA ASP A 26 -6.73 11.39 -3.43
C ASP A 26 -7.64 10.55 -4.34
N ILE A 27 -8.13 9.44 -3.80
CA ILE A 27 -9.04 8.54 -4.48
C ILE A 27 -10.27 8.39 -3.58
N GLY A 28 -11.45 8.70 -4.11
CA GLY A 28 -12.73 8.52 -3.45
C GLY A 28 -13.45 7.23 -3.86
N PRO A 29 -14.65 6.97 -3.29
CA PRO A 29 -15.41 5.77 -3.59
C PRO A 29 -15.77 5.66 -5.07
N GLY A 30 -15.47 4.50 -5.68
CA GLY A 30 -15.73 4.23 -7.10
C GLY A 30 -14.70 4.82 -8.07
N GLU A 31 -13.73 5.60 -7.59
CA GLU A 31 -12.59 6.05 -8.39
C GLU A 31 -11.45 5.03 -8.35
N THR A 32 -10.59 5.03 -9.37
CA THR A 32 -9.46 4.11 -9.46
C THR A 32 -8.17 4.87 -9.79
N CYS A 33 -7.08 4.55 -9.08
CA CYS A 33 -5.74 4.96 -9.50
C CYS A 33 -5.03 3.78 -10.17
N PHE A 34 -4.11 4.05 -11.08
CA PHE A 34 -3.26 3.03 -11.68
C PHE A 34 -1.82 3.26 -11.28
N VAL A 35 -1.19 2.23 -10.73
CA VAL A 35 0.23 2.24 -10.39
C VAL A 35 0.98 1.40 -11.42
N PRO A 36 1.89 1.99 -12.21
CA PRO A 36 2.72 1.23 -13.13
C PRO A 36 3.73 0.34 -12.39
N ARG A 37 4.05 -0.82 -12.98
CA ARG A 37 5.11 -1.69 -12.47
C ARG A 37 6.44 -0.92 -12.35
N GLY A 38 7.19 -1.16 -11.29
CA GLY A 38 8.48 -0.51 -11.06
C GLY A 38 8.39 0.88 -10.42
N VAL A 39 7.19 1.40 -10.19
CA VAL A 39 6.99 2.71 -9.56
C VAL A 39 6.86 2.58 -8.05
N VAL A 40 7.62 3.41 -7.33
CA VAL A 40 7.50 3.55 -5.87
C VAL A 40 6.13 4.11 -5.54
N HIS A 41 5.36 3.39 -4.73
CA HIS A 41 4.03 3.81 -4.31
C HIS A 41 3.68 3.36 -2.89
N GLY A 42 2.63 3.96 -2.34
CA GLY A 42 2.02 3.62 -1.05
C GLY A 42 0.78 4.47 -0.83
N PHE A 43 0.08 4.23 0.27
CA PHE A 43 -1.16 4.94 0.57
C PHE A 43 -1.28 5.25 2.06
N ASN A 44 -2.10 6.25 2.35
CA ASN A 44 -2.42 6.71 3.68
C ASN A 44 -3.94 6.93 3.78
N ASN A 45 -4.52 6.56 4.91
CA ASN A 45 -5.80 7.13 5.34
C ASN A 45 -5.50 8.37 6.20
N LEU A 46 -5.62 9.56 5.62
CA LEU A 46 -5.35 10.83 6.31
C LEU A 46 -6.61 11.43 6.96
N ALA A 47 -7.78 10.90 6.64
CA ALA A 47 -9.04 11.30 7.27
C ALA A 47 -9.18 10.69 8.67
N GLN A 48 -10.05 11.29 9.49
CA GLN A 48 -10.42 10.72 10.81
C GLN A 48 -11.47 9.61 10.70
N THR A 49 -11.96 9.32 9.50
CA THR A 49 -12.94 8.28 9.22
C THR A 49 -12.26 7.03 8.69
N GLU A 50 -12.88 5.86 8.93
CA GLU A 50 -12.45 4.62 8.28
C GLU A 50 -12.54 4.74 6.76
N ALA A 51 -11.61 4.10 6.05
CA ALA A 51 -11.62 3.94 4.62
C ALA A 51 -11.37 2.48 4.26
N LYS A 52 -12.04 1.99 3.22
CA LYS A 52 -11.88 0.62 2.70
C LYS A 52 -11.42 0.71 1.26
N GLY A 53 -10.38 -0.03 0.91
CA GLY A 53 -9.83 -0.08 -0.44
C GLY A 53 -9.75 -1.51 -0.98
N LEU A 54 -10.08 -1.67 -2.26
CA LEU A 54 -9.80 -2.88 -3.04
C LEU A 54 -8.54 -2.64 -3.88
N ALA A 55 -7.57 -3.54 -3.84
CA ALA A 55 -6.40 -3.50 -4.72
C ALA A 55 -6.36 -4.74 -5.62
N VAL A 56 -6.28 -4.52 -6.93
CA VAL A 56 -6.06 -5.60 -7.91
C VAL A 56 -4.60 -5.57 -8.35
N ILE A 57 -3.89 -6.69 -8.22
CA ILE A 57 -2.44 -6.81 -8.49
C ILE A 57 -2.24 -7.75 -9.68
N THR A 58 -1.62 -7.24 -10.75
CA THR A 58 -1.40 -8.02 -11.99
C THR A 58 0.03 -7.84 -12.50
N PRO A 59 0.78 -8.92 -12.81
CA PRO A 59 0.46 -10.34 -12.64
C PRO A 59 0.78 -10.94 -11.24
N ALA A 60 -0.18 -11.02 -10.32
CA ALA A 60 -0.17 -11.84 -9.09
C ALA A 60 1.18 -12.15 -8.37
N LEU A 61 2.12 -11.20 -8.27
CA LEU A 61 3.36 -11.37 -7.49
C LEU A 61 3.06 -11.51 -5.99
N LEU A 62 2.07 -10.76 -5.50
CA LEU A 62 1.67 -10.79 -4.09
C LEU A 62 0.46 -11.72 -3.91
N GLY A 63 0.75 -12.92 -3.42
CA GLY A 63 -0.29 -13.88 -3.03
C GLY A 63 -0.82 -13.67 -1.60
N PRO A 64 -1.81 -14.47 -1.18
CA PRO A 64 -2.39 -14.41 0.16
C PRO A 64 -1.38 -14.53 1.32
N GLU A 65 -0.29 -15.29 1.12
CA GLU A 65 0.75 -15.48 2.13
C GLU A 65 1.48 -14.19 2.52
N PHE A 66 1.68 -13.25 1.58
CA PHE A 66 2.26 -11.95 1.90
C PHE A 66 1.41 -11.21 2.94
N PHE A 67 0.09 -11.20 2.74
CA PHE A 67 -0.84 -10.51 3.64
C PHE A 67 -0.95 -11.21 5.00
N ARG A 68 -0.84 -12.56 5.05
CA ARG A 68 -0.80 -13.30 6.32
C ARG A 68 0.46 -13.00 7.12
N ASP A 69 1.62 -13.05 6.46
CA ASP A 69 2.92 -12.71 7.08
C ASP A 69 2.93 -11.27 7.60
N ALA A 70 2.43 -10.31 6.81
CA ALA A 70 2.34 -8.91 7.21
C ALA A 70 1.34 -8.71 8.37
N ALA A 71 0.19 -9.37 8.34
CA ALA A 71 -0.83 -9.27 9.40
C ALA A 71 -0.31 -9.75 10.75
N ALA A 72 0.53 -10.80 10.79
CA ALA A 72 1.15 -11.27 12.03
C ALA A 72 2.03 -10.19 12.70
N ILE A 73 2.56 -9.25 11.93
CA ILE A 73 3.38 -8.13 12.43
C ILE A 73 2.49 -6.94 12.80
N VAL A 74 1.57 -6.55 11.91
CA VAL A 74 0.74 -5.35 12.07
C VAL A 74 -0.27 -5.51 13.20
N ASN A 75 -0.80 -6.72 13.41
CA ASN A 75 -1.82 -6.99 14.43
C ASN A 75 -1.24 -7.43 15.79
N ALA A 76 0.07 -7.31 16.00
CA ALA A 76 0.75 -7.73 17.24
C ALA A 76 0.45 -6.83 18.46
N GLY A 77 -0.27 -5.72 18.26
CA GLY A 77 -0.59 -4.74 19.31
C GLY A 77 0.51 -3.69 19.44
N GLY A 78 0.21 -2.45 19.04
CA GLY A 78 1.17 -1.34 19.00
C GLY A 78 1.70 -1.05 17.59
N PRO A 79 2.66 -0.11 17.45
CA PRO A 79 3.26 0.20 16.16
C PRO A 79 3.95 -1.04 15.55
N PRO A 80 3.78 -1.31 14.25
CA PRO A 80 4.42 -2.46 13.60
C PRO A 80 5.95 -2.41 13.66
N ASP A 81 6.58 -3.58 13.79
CA ASP A 81 8.03 -3.73 13.64
C ASP A 81 8.42 -3.52 12.16
N VAL A 82 8.93 -2.33 11.87
CA VAL A 82 9.23 -1.88 10.50
C VAL A 82 10.30 -2.74 9.83
N GLU A 83 11.29 -3.23 10.57
CA GLU A 83 12.36 -4.06 9.99
C GLU A 83 11.85 -5.45 9.63
N LYS A 84 11.00 -6.05 10.47
CA LYS A 84 10.31 -7.31 10.11
C LYS A 84 9.40 -7.14 8.90
N LEU A 85 8.68 -6.02 8.82
CA LEU A 85 7.80 -5.76 7.68
C LEU A 85 8.61 -5.61 6.38
N LYS A 86 9.74 -4.90 6.41
CA LYS A 86 10.67 -4.82 5.26
C LYS A 86 11.20 -6.19 4.85
N ALA A 87 11.53 -7.05 5.81
CA ALA A 87 11.98 -8.41 5.53
C ALA A 87 10.89 -9.27 4.87
N VAL A 88 9.63 -9.16 5.33
CA VAL A 88 8.47 -9.82 4.68
C VAL A 88 8.28 -9.29 3.26
N MET A 89 8.33 -7.98 3.06
CA MET A 89 8.24 -7.38 1.73
C MET A 89 9.31 -7.93 0.78
N ALA A 90 10.58 -8.00 1.21
CA ALA A 90 11.68 -8.55 0.43
C ALA A 90 11.50 -10.05 0.11
N LYS A 91 11.06 -10.85 1.10
CA LYS A 91 10.74 -12.28 0.92
C LYS A 91 9.72 -12.52 -0.20
N HIS A 92 8.75 -11.61 -0.34
CA HIS A 92 7.68 -11.70 -1.35
C HIS A 92 7.97 -10.88 -2.62
N GLY A 93 9.23 -10.49 -2.84
CA GLY A 93 9.68 -9.88 -4.11
C GLY A 93 9.45 -8.38 -4.24
N LEU A 94 9.08 -7.69 -3.15
CA LEU A 94 8.99 -6.23 -3.12
C LEU A 94 10.31 -5.60 -2.71
N VAL A 95 10.56 -4.39 -3.22
CA VAL A 95 11.63 -3.52 -2.73
C VAL A 95 11.01 -2.47 -1.81
N PRO A 96 11.27 -2.50 -0.49
CA PRO A 96 10.80 -1.47 0.43
C PRO A 96 11.43 -0.12 0.08
N ALA A 97 10.62 0.92 0.11
CA ALA A 97 11.07 2.29 -0.12
C ALA A 97 10.63 3.20 1.03
N THR A 98 11.49 4.17 1.33
CA THR A 98 11.20 5.23 2.30
C THR A 98 10.00 6.04 1.80
N PRO A 99 8.97 6.25 2.63
CA PRO A 99 7.89 7.16 2.28
C PRO A 99 8.43 8.57 2.04
N PRO A 100 8.01 9.27 0.98
CA PRO A 100 8.23 10.71 0.93
C PRO A 100 7.54 11.34 2.16
N GLY A 101 8.19 12.32 2.79
CA GLY A 101 7.57 13.03 3.91
C GLY A 101 6.29 13.68 3.42
N ILE A 102 5.15 13.39 4.08
CA ILE A 102 3.80 13.73 3.61
C ILE A 102 3.65 15.26 3.52
N PRO A 103 3.72 15.89 2.34
CA PRO A 103 3.38 17.30 2.18
C PRO A 103 1.87 17.37 1.90
N ARG A 104 1.16 18.29 2.56
CA ARG A 104 -0.25 18.53 2.26
C ARG A 104 -0.42 19.20 0.91
#